data_AF-A0A2G9SGQ4-F1
#
_entry.id   AF-A0A2G9SGQ4-F1
#
_cell.length_a   1.000
_cell.length_b   1.000
_cell.length_c   1.000
_cell.angle_alpha   90.00
_cell.angle_beta   90.00
_cell.angle_gamma   90.00
#
_symmetry.space_group_name_H-M   'P 1'
#
loop_
_entity.id
_entity.type
_entity.pdbx_description
1 polymer ?
#
loop_
_entity_poly.entity_id
_entity_poly.type
_entity_poly.pdbx_seq_one_letter_code
_entity_poly.pdbx_strand_id
1 'polypeptide(L)'
;MWDIIFMEGIPDVFRNTYQAFPLDLYTDCFYENRKEAIECRLQLLQEASTETLHSLMADVWTEHLGEASAPVSWERFSSLQQAQSLVSCLGGSLLSGLCRKMSKDIRHCKGGLPDLVVWNVQKQIYKIVEVKGPTDRLSHKQMVWLHELKKMGADTEVCHVVAIGSKSNRFN
;
A
#
# COMPACT_ATOMS: atom_id res chain seq x y z
N MET A 1 -8.18 -4.32 -6.70
CA MET A 1 -7.49 -5.62 -6.81
C MET A 1 -8.25 -6.75 -6.12
N TRP A 2 -9.24 -6.46 -5.26
CA TRP A 2 -9.95 -7.47 -4.48
C TRP A 2 -10.54 -8.58 -5.34
N ASP A 3 -11.34 -8.20 -6.33
CA ASP A 3 -11.91 -9.05 -7.36
C ASP A 3 -10.88 -9.96 -8.07
N ILE A 4 -9.65 -9.48 -8.27
CA ILE A 4 -8.56 -10.26 -8.88
C ILE A 4 -7.92 -11.20 -7.86
N ILE A 5 -7.74 -10.77 -6.62
CA ILE A 5 -7.20 -11.60 -5.54
C ILE A 5 -8.11 -12.81 -5.29
N PHE A 6 -9.42 -12.59 -5.28
CA PHE A 6 -10.44 -13.61 -5.02
C PHE A 6 -11.09 -14.16 -6.31
N MET A 7 -10.46 -13.96 -7.47
CA MET A 7 -11.03 -14.43 -8.73
C MET A 7 -11.14 -15.96 -8.78
N GLU A 8 -12.23 -16.42 -9.39
CA GLU A 8 -12.47 -17.82 -9.69
C GLU A 8 -11.63 -18.30 -10.89
N GLY A 9 -11.68 -19.60 -11.17
CA GLY A 9 -11.03 -20.19 -12.35
C GLY A 9 -9.56 -20.58 -12.17
N ILE A 10 -8.98 -20.35 -10.99
CA ILE A 10 -7.61 -20.79 -10.67
C ILE A 10 -7.70 -22.04 -9.81
N PRO A 11 -7.16 -23.19 -10.26
CA PRO A 11 -7.25 -24.44 -9.53
C PRO A 11 -6.43 -24.39 -8.23
N ASP A 12 -6.87 -25.13 -7.22
CA ASP A 12 -6.17 -25.41 -5.95
C ASP A 12 -5.87 -24.22 -5.02
N VAL A 13 -6.21 -22.97 -5.40
CA VAL A 13 -5.90 -21.79 -4.57
C VAL A 13 -6.93 -21.52 -3.46
N PHE A 14 -8.17 -22.01 -3.62
CA PHE A 14 -9.19 -22.01 -2.57
C PHE A 14 -9.70 -23.44 -2.37
N ARG A 15 -9.47 -24.01 -1.19
CA ARG A 15 -9.79 -25.39 -0.82
C ARG A 15 -10.89 -25.49 0.23
N ASN A 16 -11.22 -24.38 0.89
CA ASN A 16 -12.33 -24.26 1.84
C ASN A 16 -12.84 -22.82 1.93
N THR A 17 -13.98 -22.63 2.58
CA THR A 17 -14.71 -21.35 2.69
C THR A 17 -14.16 -20.40 3.76
N TYR A 18 -13.15 -20.79 4.54
CA TYR A 18 -12.59 -20.00 5.65
C TYR A 18 -11.27 -19.32 5.30
N GLN A 19 -10.83 -19.38 4.04
CA GLN A 19 -9.59 -18.77 3.60
C GLN A 19 -9.71 -17.26 3.43
N ALA A 20 -8.84 -16.51 4.13
CA ALA A 20 -8.74 -15.05 4.00
C ALA A 20 -7.88 -14.58 2.80
N PHE A 21 -7.35 -15.51 2.00
CA PHE A 21 -6.54 -15.24 0.80
C PHE A 21 -6.32 -16.53 -0.02
N PRO A 22 -6.01 -16.43 -1.32
CA PRO A 22 -5.68 -17.60 -2.13
C PRO A 22 -4.33 -18.19 -1.71
N LEU A 23 -4.19 -19.52 -1.74
CA LEU A 23 -2.98 -20.21 -1.27
C LEU A 23 -1.71 -19.83 -2.04
N ASP A 24 -1.85 -19.33 -3.27
CA ASP A 24 -0.72 -18.89 -4.09
C ASP A 24 -0.30 -17.44 -3.82
N LEU A 25 -1.00 -16.65 -2.99
CA LEU A 25 -0.76 -15.20 -2.78
C LEU A 25 0.72 -14.86 -2.49
N TYR A 26 1.42 -15.71 -1.73
CA TYR A 26 2.83 -15.50 -1.34
C TYR A 26 3.84 -16.26 -2.21
N THR A 27 3.43 -16.61 -3.43
CA THR A 27 4.23 -17.36 -4.40
C THR A 27 4.31 -16.62 -5.72
N ASP A 28 5.32 -16.91 -6.52
CA ASP A 28 5.50 -16.32 -7.86
C ASP A 28 4.33 -16.66 -8.80
N CYS A 29 3.61 -17.76 -8.53
CA CYS A 29 2.46 -18.19 -9.31
C CYS A 29 1.27 -17.23 -9.20
N PHE A 30 1.13 -16.43 -8.11
CA PHE A 30 -0.01 -15.53 -7.95
C PHE A 30 -0.15 -14.56 -9.13
N TYR A 31 0.98 -13.96 -9.54
CA TYR A 31 1.02 -13.05 -10.66
C TYR A 31 0.84 -13.78 -11.99
N GLU A 32 1.56 -14.87 -12.23
CA GLU A 32 1.50 -15.58 -13.52
C GLU A 32 0.10 -16.16 -13.80
N ASN A 33 -0.56 -16.72 -12.78
CA ASN A 33 -1.93 -17.26 -12.90
C ASN A 33 -2.99 -16.17 -13.18
N ARG A 34 -2.69 -14.91 -12.89
CA ARG A 34 -3.62 -13.77 -12.98
C ARG A 34 -3.11 -12.66 -13.89
N LYS A 35 -2.09 -12.95 -14.70
CA LYS A 35 -1.28 -11.93 -15.37
C LYS A 35 -2.11 -10.97 -16.21
N GLU A 36 -3.00 -11.49 -17.05
CA GLU A 36 -3.85 -10.66 -17.91
C GLU A 36 -4.76 -9.74 -17.10
N ALA A 37 -5.48 -10.27 -16.11
CA ALA A 37 -6.38 -9.49 -15.25
C ALA A 37 -5.61 -8.42 -14.45
N ILE A 38 -4.44 -8.79 -13.92
CA ILE A 38 -3.56 -7.87 -13.20
C ILE A 38 -3.09 -6.77 -14.14
N GLU A 39 -2.51 -7.09 -15.29
CA GLU A 39 -2.00 -6.09 -16.24
C GLU A 39 -3.09 -5.14 -16.72
N CYS A 40 -4.28 -5.66 -17.02
CA CYS A 40 -5.44 -4.84 -17.40
C CYS A 40 -5.83 -3.86 -16.28
N ARG A 41 -5.92 -4.33 -15.03
CA ARG A 41 -6.22 -3.45 -13.89
C ARG A 41 -5.12 -2.44 -13.61
N LEU A 42 -3.86 -2.81 -13.79
CA LEU A 42 -2.73 -1.90 -13.63
C LEU A 42 -2.76 -0.78 -14.68
N GLN A 43 -3.14 -1.08 -15.92
CA GLN A 43 -3.33 -0.07 -16.95
C GLN A 43 -4.50 0.86 -16.60
N LEU A 44 -5.63 0.29 -16.15
CA LEU A 44 -6.77 1.09 -15.68
C LEU A 44 -6.36 2.04 -14.56
N LEU A 45 -5.64 1.55 -13.54
CA LEU A 45 -5.16 2.38 -12.43
C LEU A 45 -4.22 3.48 -12.92
N GLN A 46 -3.35 3.19 -13.88
CA GLN A 46 -2.40 4.16 -14.43
C GLN A 46 -3.11 5.37 -15.07
N GLU A 47 -4.27 5.14 -15.70
CA GLU A 47 -5.06 6.15 -16.42
C GLU A 47 -6.26 6.68 -15.62
N ALA A 48 -6.53 6.10 -14.44
CA ALA A 48 -7.72 6.39 -13.65
C ALA A 48 -7.76 7.85 -13.18
N SER A 49 -8.93 8.47 -13.31
CA SER A 49 -9.22 9.72 -12.62
C SER A 49 -9.39 9.49 -11.12
N THR A 50 -9.35 10.58 -10.34
CA THR A 50 -9.60 10.51 -8.90
C THR A 50 -10.97 9.92 -8.59
N GLU A 51 -11.99 10.26 -9.37
CA GLU A 51 -13.35 9.73 -9.24
C GLU A 51 -13.39 8.22 -9.48
N THR A 52 -12.68 7.73 -10.49
CA THR A 52 -12.56 6.29 -10.75
C THR A 52 -11.88 5.57 -9.58
N LEU A 53 -10.78 6.12 -9.05
CA LEU A 53 -10.10 5.55 -7.89
C LEU A 53 -11.02 5.51 -6.66
N HIS A 54 -11.80 6.58 -6.45
CA HIS A 54 -12.76 6.67 -5.36
C HIS A 54 -13.87 5.66 -5.48
N SER A 55 -14.44 5.47 -6.68
CA SER A 55 -15.47 4.47 -6.94
C SER A 55 -14.95 3.07 -6.66
N LEU A 56 -13.80 2.70 -7.24
CA LEU A 56 -13.20 1.37 -7.03
C LEU A 56 -12.96 1.06 -5.55
N MET A 57 -12.56 2.06 -4.76
CA MET A 57 -12.42 1.90 -3.31
C MET A 57 -13.75 1.82 -2.58
N ALA A 58 -14.73 2.65 -2.97
CA ALA A 58 -16.05 2.68 -2.35
C ALA A 58 -16.80 1.37 -2.56
N ASP A 59 -16.71 0.78 -3.75
CA ASP A 59 -17.34 -0.49 -4.10
C ASP A 59 -16.80 -1.61 -3.18
N VAL A 60 -15.46 -1.77 -3.13
CA VAL A 60 -14.82 -2.78 -2.27
C VAL A 60 -15.09 -2.53 -0.79
N TRP A 61 -15.07 -1.27 -0.35
CA TRP A 61 -15.34 -0.93 1.04
C TRP A 61 -16.78 -1.25 1.42
N THR A 62 -17.75 -0.90 0.59
CA THR A 62 -19.18 -1.10 0.89
C THR A 62 -19.55 -2.57 0.89
N GLU A 63 -18.99 -3.35 -0.04
CA GLU A 63 -19.32 -4.77 -0.18
C GLU A 63 -18.61 -5.66 0.84
N HIS A 64 -17.36 -5.34 1.22
CA HIS A 64 -16.49 -6.27 1.96
C HIS A 64 -16.03 -5.77 3.34
N LEU A 65 -16.50 -4.62 3.82
CA LEU A 65 -16.08 -4.09 5.13
C LEU A 65 -16.29 -5.14 6.24
N GLY A 66 -15.21 -5.47 6.93
CA GLY A 66 -15.20 -6.44 8.03
C GLY A 66 -14.86 -7.87 7.60
N GLU A 67 -14.81 -8.17 6.31
CA GLU A 67 -14.36 -9.49 5.84
C GLU A 67 -12.88 -9.72 6.13
N ALA A 68 -12.53 -10.93 6.58
CA ALA A 68 -11.15 -11.28 6.86
C ALA A 68 -10.36 -11.41 5.56
N SER A 69 -9.34 -10.57 5.39
CA SER A 69 -8.47 -10.57 4.20
C SER A 69 -7.04 -10.27 4.58
N ALA A 70 -6.09 -11.16 4.26
CA ALA A 70 -4.68 -10.97 4.63
C ALA A 70 -4.00 -9.69 4.07
N PRO A 71 -4.36 -9.17 2.88
CA PRO A 71 -3.83 -7.90 2.41
C PRO A 71 -4.55 -6.65 2.95
N VAL A 72 -5.72 -6.78 3.59
CA VAL A 72 -6.53 -5.62 4.00
C VAL A 72 -6.69 -5.56 5.51
N SER A 73 -6.46 -4.37 6.07
CA SER A 73 -6.72 -4.06 7.47
C SER A 73 -7.74 -2.93 7.53
N TRP A 74 -8.99 -3.27 7.81
CA TRP A 74 -10.12 -2.31 7.80
C TRP A 74 -9.93 -1.17 8.81
N GLU A 75 -9.32 -1.47 9.95
CA GLU A 75 -9.02 -0.50 11.02
C GLU A 75 -7.84 0.45 10.69
N ARG A 76 -7.16 0.27 9.55
CA ARG A 76 -6.01 1.11 9.17
C ARG A 76 -6.42 2.56 8.93
N PHE A 77 -7.64 2.76 8.41
CA PHE A 77 -8.22 4.07 8.16
C PHE A 77 -9.48 4.23 9.00
N SER A 78 -9.70 5.42 9.55
CA SER A 78 -10.88 5.72 10.35
C SER A 78 -12.17 5.80 9.52
N SER A 79 -12.06 6.02 8.21
CA SER A 79 -13.19 6.09 7.29
C SER A 79 -12.77 5.87 5.84
N LEU A 80 -13.75 5.51 5.00
CA LEU A 80 -13.58 5.46 3.54
C LEU A 80 -13.08 6.80 3.00
N GLN A 81 -13.60 7.92 3.50
CA GLN A 81 -13.22 9.26 3.06
C GLN A 81 -11.74 9.56 3.35
N GLN A 82 -11.21 9.10 4.49
CA GLN A 82 -9.79 9.24 4.79
C GLN A 82 -8.94 8.45 3.79
N ALA A 83 -9.32 7.20 3.52
CA ALA A 83 -8.62 6.34 2.55
C ALA A 83 -8.69 6.92 1.12
N GLN A 84 -9.86 7.41 0.71
CA GLN A 84 -10.07 8.12 -0.56
C GLN A 84 -9.21 9.38 -0.68
N SER A 85 -9.08 10.16 0.40
CA SER A 85 -8.25 11.36 0.40
C SER A 85 -6.77 11.08 0.17
N LEU A 86 -6.28 9.94 0.67
CA LEU A 86 -4.91 9.50 0.45
C LEU A 86 -4.70 9.10 -1.01
N VAL A 87 -5.58 8.26 -1.58
CA VAL A 87 -5.40 7.81 -2.97
C VAL A 87 -5.52 8.94 -3.99
N SER A 88 -6.31 9.99 -3.71
CA SER A 88 -6.32 11.22 -4.51
C SER A 88 -4.94 11.84 -4.60
N CYS A 89 -4.22 11.90 -3.46
CA CYS A 89 -2.89 12.50 -3.42
C CYS A 89 -1.83 11.59 -4.05
N LEU A 90 -1.90 10.27 -3.83
CA LEU A 90 -0.95 9.32 -4.40
C LEU A 90 -1.04 9.24 -5.92
N GLY A 91 -2.28 9.30 -6.45
CA GLY A 91 -2.56 9.22 -7.88
C GLY A 91 -2.45 7.81 -8.46
N GLY A 92 -3.07 7.63 -9.63
CA GLY A 92 -3.19 6.34 -10.31
C GLY A 92 -1.85 5.70 -10.68
N SER A 93 -0.89 6.50 -11.17
CA SER A 93 0.44 6.03 -11.58
C SER A 93 1.21 5.33 -10.45
N LEU A 94 1.28 5.97 -9.27
CA LEU A 94 1.99 5.39 -8.13
C LEU A 94 1.26 4.13 -7.63
N LEU A 95 -0.06 4.19 -7.53
CA LEU A 95 -0.88 3.05 -7.10
C LEU A 95 -0.72 1.84 -8.04
N SER A 96 -0.68 2.07 -9.35
CA SER A 96 -0.37 1.03 -10.34
C SER A 96 1.02 0.42 -10.10
N GLY A 97 2.05 1.26 -9.94
CA GLY A 97 3.41 0.79 -9.64
C GLY A 97 3.49 -0.06 -8.36
N LEU A 98 2.82 0.37 -7.29
CA LEU A 98 2.75 -0.34 -6.02
C LEU A 98 1.99 -1.67 -6.15
N CYS A 99 0.81 -1.67 -6.76
CA CYS A 99 0.02 -2.87 -7.00
C CYS A 99 0.81 -3.88 -7.85
N ARG A 100 1.50 -3.42 -8.90
CA ARG A 100 2.36 -4.28 -9.75
C ARG A 100 3.43 -4.97 -8.94
N LYS A 101 4.15 -4.21 -8.10
CA LYS A 101 5.24 -4.73 -7.27
C LYS A 101 4.72 -5.72 -6.24
N MET A 102 3.60 -5.40 -5.57
CA MET A 102 2.95 -6.28 -4.61
C MET A 102 2.41 -7.55 -5.27
N SER A 103 1.79 -7.46 -6.44
CA SER A 103 1.30 -8.64 -7.15
C SER A 103 2.41 -9.59 -7.56
N LYS A 104 3.59 -9.10 -7.92
CA LYS A 104 4.74 -9.95 -8.29
C LYS A 104 5.43 -10.59 -7.10
N ASP A 105 5.52 -9.90 -5.96
CA ASP A 105 6.28 -10.41 -4.83
C ASP A 105 5.80 -9.83 -3.49
N ILE A 106 4.56 -10.11 -3.11
CA ILE A 106 4.00 -9.59 -1.85
C ILE A 106 4.79 -10.10 -0.62
N ARG A 107 5.37 -11.32 -0.71
CA ARG A 107 6.13 -11.95 0.38
C ARG A 107 7.33 -11.10 0.79
N HIS A 108 8.10 -10.61 -0.18
CA HIS A 108 9.26 -9.77 0.11
C HIS A 108 8.91 -8.27 0.17
N CYS A 109 7.79 -7.87 -0.43
CA CYS A 109 7.31 -6.49 -0.40
C CYS A 109 6.72 -6.05 0.95
N LYS A 110 6.20 -6.97 1.78
CA LYS A 110 5.64 -6.62 3.10
C LYS A 110 6.67 -6.01 4.06
N GLY A 111 7.95 -6.31 3.89
CA GLY A 111 9.02 -5.78 4.75
C GLY A 111 9.76 -4.61 4.11
N GLY A 112 9.96 -3.54 4.87
CA GLY A 112 10.80 -2.41 4.48
C GLY A 112 10.09 -1.27 3.74
N LEU A 113 8.76 -1.31 3.64
CA LEU A 113 7.98 -0.11 3.30
C LEU A 113 8.25 0.98 4.35
N PRO A 114 8.31 2.26 3.95
CA PRO A 114 8.52 3.35 4.90
C PRO A 114 7.42 3.46 5.96
N ASP A 115 7.79 3.97 7.12
CA ASP A 115 6.92 4.00 8.31
C ASP A 115 5.65 4.83 8.12
N LEU A 116 5.74 5.96 7.41
CA LEU A 116 4.69 6.95 7.33
C LEU A 116 4.36 7.33 5.89
N VAL A 117 3.09 7.68 5.69
CA VAL A 117 2.66 8.53 4.58
C VAL A 117 1.94 9.74 5.17
N VAL A 118 2.35 10.93 4.75
CA VAL A 118 1.73 12.20 5.15
C VAL A 118 1.26 12.91 3.90
N TRP A 119 0.08 13.52 3.93
CA TRP A 119 -0.49 14.18 2.77
C TRP A 119 -1.28 15.44 3.12
N ASN A 120 -1.39 16.33 2.15
CA ASN A 120 -2.19 17.54 2.22
C ASN A 120 -3.18 17.54 1.06
N VAL A 121 -4.45 17.33 1.39
CA VAL A 121 -5.55 17.22 0.42
C VAL A 121 -5.77 18.54 -0.34
N GLN A 122 -5.64 19.69 0.31
CA GLN A 122 -5.87 20.98 -0.38
C GLN A 122 -4.80 21.26 -1.44
N LYS A 123 -3.55 20.88 -1.15
CA LYS A 123 -2.41 21.08 -2.05
C LYS A 123 -2.18 19.91 -3.00
N GLN A 124 -2.89 18.79 -2.83
CA GLN A 124 -2.68 17.54 -3.58
C GLN A 124 -1.21 17.09 -3.57
N ILE A 125 -0.59 17.14 -2.39
CA ILE A 125 0.79 16.68 -2.19
C ILE A 125 0.83 15.62 -1.10
N TYR A 126 1.79 14.72 -1.21
CA TYR A 126 2.10 13.73 -0.20
C TYR A 126 3.60 13.54 -0.06
N LYS A 127 4.02 12.87 1.01
CA LYS A 127 5.38 12.41 1.21
C LYS A 127 5.36 11.07 1.93
N ILE A 128 6.19 10.14 1.48
CA ILE A 128 6.39 8.84 2.11
C ILE A 128 7.68 8.91 2.92
N VAL A 129 7.59 8.71 4.24
CA VAL A 129 8.67 9.02 5.17
C VAL A 129 9.10 7.77 5.93
N GLU A 130 10.40 7.52 5.95
CA GLU A 130 11.05 6.54 6.82
C GLU A 130 11.67 7.28 8.01
N VAL A 131 11.31 6.91 9.23
CA VAL A 131 11.78 7.57 10.45
C VAL A 131 12.94 6.77 11.04
N LYS A 132 14.01 7.47 11.42
CA LYS A 132 15.17 6.87 12.07
C LYS A 132 15.47 7.54 13.39
N GLY A 133 15.51 6.74 14.46
CA GLY A 133 15.99 7.19 15.75
C GLY A 133 17.50 7.51 15.73
N PRO A 134 18.04 8.05 16.84
CA PRO A 134 19.41 8.57 16.89
C PRO A 134 20.51 7.57 16.50
N THR A 135 20.28 6.28 16.73
CA THR A 135 21.23 5.19 16.44
C THR A 135 20.80 4.32 15.27
N ASP A 136 19.63 4.58 14.68
CA ASP A 136 19.05 3.70 13.69
C ASP A 136 19.61 3.99 12.30
N ARG A 137 19.74 2.93 11.52
CA ARG A 137 20.17 3.00 10.12
C ARG A 137 19.10 2.39 9.23
N LEU A 138 19.12 2.79 7.96
CA LEU A 138 18.30 2.14 6.94
C LEU A 138 18.76 0.70 6.74
N SER A 139 17.80 -0.22 6.78
CA SER A 139 18.06 -1.60 6.35
C SER A 139 18.20 -1.67 4.83
N HIS A 140 18.83 -2.72 4.32
CA HIS A 140 18.92 -2.95 2.86
C HIS A 140 17.54 -2.98 2.18
N LYS A 141 16.54 -3.59 2.83
CA LYS A 141 15.16 -3.63 2.30
C LYS A 141 14.54 -2.24 2.19
N GLN A 142 14.75 -1.38 3.19
CA GLN A 142 14.26 0.00 3.18
C GLN A 142 14.95 0.85 2.10
N MET A 143 16.26 0.68 1.92
CA MET A 143 16.98 1.36 0.84
C MET A 143 16.44 0.97 -0.55
N VAL A 144 16.18 -0.33 -0.77
CA VAL A 144 15.55 -0.81 -2.01
C VAL A 144 14.16 -0.20 -2.19
N TRP A 145 13.34 -0.18 -1.13
CA TRP A 145 12.01 0.42 -1.21
C TRP A 145 12.02 1.91 -1.52
N LEU A 146 12.86 2.70 -0.86
CA LEU A 146 12.99 4.13 -1.14
C LEU A 146 13.45 4.38 -2.58
N HIS A 147 14.39 3.58 -3.09
CA HIS A 147 14.83 3.66 -4.48
C HIS A 147 13.70 3.35 -5.47
N GLU A 148 12.92 2.32 -5.20
CA GLU A 148 11.83 1.89 -6.07
C GLU A 148 10.66 2.88 -6.03
N LEU A 149 10.33 3.44 -4.87
CA LEU A 149 9.34 4.52 -4.72
C LEU A 149 9.77 5.77 -5.50
N LYS A 150 11.04 6.18 -5.42
CA LYS A 150 11.58 7.29 -6.22
C LYS A 150 11.49 7.03 -7.72
N LYS A 151 11.79 5.82 -8.18
CA LYS A 151 11.60 5.42 -9.59
C LYS A 151 10.14 5.50 -10.04
N MET A 152 9.19 5.24 -9.14
CA MET A 152 7.75 5.40 -9.39
C MET A 152 7.29 6.87 -9.33
N GLY A 153 8.21 7.81 -9.07
CA GLY A 153 7.90 9.25 -8.98
C GLY A 153 7.38 9.70 -7.62
N ALA A 154 7.45 8.86 -6.59
CA ALA A 154 6.99 9.23 -5.26
C ALA A 154 7.96 10.19 -4.55
N ASP A 155 7.41 11.19 -3.86
CA ASP A 155 8.18 12.03 -2.94
C ASP A 155 8.48 11.22 -1.67
N THR A 156 9.77 10.99 -1.41
CA THR A 156 10.24 10.17 -0.30
C THR A 156 11.32 10.88 0.51
N GLU A 157 11.29 10.67 1.82
CA GLU A 157 12.23 11.30 2.75
C GLU A 157 12.64 10.35 3.88
N VAL A 158 13.84 10.55 4.41
CA VAL A 158 14.32 9.89 5.64
C VAL A 158 14.38 10.96 6.72
N CYS A 159 13.53 10.81 7.75
CA CYS A 159 13.44 11.74 8.87
C CYS A 159 14.30 11.23 10.03
N HIS A 160 15.41 11.91 10.31
CA HIS A 160 16.29 11.59 11.42
C HIS A 160 15.90 12.35 12.68
N VAL A 161 15.52 11.62 13.73
CA VAL A 161 15.19 12.18 15.03
C VAL A 161 16.44 12.19 15.90
N VAL A 162 16.80 13.36 16.41
CA VAL A 162 17.92 13.54 17.34
C VAL A 162 17.40 13.74 18.75
N ALA A 163 17.94 13.00 19.72
CA ALA A 163 17.59 13.17 21.12
C ALA A 163 18.22 14.48 21.65
N ILE A 164 17.38 15.40 22.12
CA ILE A 164 17.81 16.62 22.80
C ILE A 164 17.33 16.51 24.25
N GLY A 165 18.28 16.45 25.20
CA GLY A 165 17.95 16.41 26.62
C GLY A 165 17.30 17.72 27.07
N SER A 166 16.07 17.67 27.55
CA SER A 166 15.44 18.82 28.19
C SER A 166 15.92 18.90 29.65
N LYS A 167 16.60 20.00 30.02
CA LYS A 167 16.63 20.38 31.45
C LYS A 167 15.17 20.63 31.84
N SER A 168 14.64 19.91 32.82
CA SER A 168 13.27 20.12 33.30
C SER A 168 13.03 21.61 33.53
N ASN A 169 12.07 22.20 32.80
CA ASN A 169 11.47 23.45 33.22
C ASN A 169 10.77 23.17 34.55
N ARG A 170 11.50 23.36 35.66
CA ARG A 170 10.90 23.52 36.98
C ARG A 170 10.07 24.79 36.87
N PHE A 171 8.77 24.62 36.66
CA PHE A 171 7.80 25.67 36.91
C PHE A 171 7.91 26.01 38.39
N ASN A 172 8.48 27.19 38.69
CA ASN A 172 8.38 27.83 40.00
C ASN A 172 7.00 28.48 40.12
#